data_AF-A0A3D2FHM3-F1
#
_entry.id   AF-A0A3D2FHM3-F1
#
_cell.length_a   1.000
_cell.length_b   1.000
_cell.length_c   1.000
_cell.angle_alpha   90.00
_cell.angle_beta   90.00
_cell.angle_gamma   90.00
#
_symmetry.space_group_name_H-M   'P 1'
#
loop_
_entity.id
_entity.type
_entity.pdbx_description
1 polymer ?
#
loop_
_entity_poly.entity_id
_entity_poly.type
_entity_poly.pdbx_seq_one_letter_code
_entity_poly.pdbx_strand_id
1 'polypeptide(L)'
;MRRTHDQDYATSTIAMEPTMNNHPSQNNRIRAALQNLLVVSACATALFPMQVMANSETRTQGYLVDSRGELVMSGTGLCWRTGYWTPEMAIEECDPHLVKGVAEPAQEKTAAVPPEMIRFCTTLDIQFEIDRYAIEHEYEASVERLGAYLKKYPATTAVIEGHTDEVGTDEYNMQLSQRRANSVMEYLVTHSGIAPSRLKAVGYGKTRPVADNRTEEGKRQNRRIDSVIDCAMDVKEGFKPIPGRITLAALDMEFDRNRIDIKPRYRDELARVADFLKENPGASATIEGHSGKTEGPELSRQRAESVVSYLANEFGIARGRLSVAGFGHTRRIAYNSSTEGQRENRRVNIYLDYAK
;
A
#
# COMPACT_ATOMS: atom_id res chain seq x y z
N MET A 1 40.30 14.54 59.38
CA MET A 1 39.48 14.59 60.62
C MET A 1 38.01 14.60 60.25
N ARG A 2 37.20 13.79 60.96
CA ARG A 2 35.71 13.67 60.93
C ARG A 2 35.15 12.94 59.69
N ARG A 3 34.62 11.71 59.81
CA ARG A 3 33.43 11.17 60.51
C ARG A 3 32.19 11.13 59.60
N THR A 4 31.84 9.89 59.22
CA THR A 4 30.50 9.27 59.21
C THR A 4 29.35 9.97 58.49
N HIS A 5 28.79 9.32 57.46
CA HIS A 5 27.44 8.75 57.55
C HIS A 5 27.20 7.73 56.43
N ASP A 6 26.98 6.48 56.86
CA ASP A 6 26.29 5.43 56.12
C ASP A 6 24.82 5.82 55.95
N GLN A 7 24.27 5.64 54.75
CA GLN A 7 22.86 5.32 54.57
C GLN A 7 22.72 4.34 53.40
N ASP A 8 22.35 3.12 53.78
CA ASP A 8 21.90 2.03 52.95
C ASP A 8 20.69 2.42 52.08
N TYR A 9 20.77 2.14 50.78
CA TYR A 9 19.58 1.85 49.97
C TYR A 9 19.81 0.54 49.21
N ALA A 10 19.02 -0.45 49.60
CA ALA A 10 18.97 -1.78 49.04
C ALA A 10 18.71 -1.75 47.53
N THR A 11 19.62 -2.37 46.77
CA THR A 11 19.52 -2.56 45.33
C THR A 11 18.61 -3.75 45.04
N SER A 12 17.40 -3.49 44.56
CA SER A 12 16.52 -4.53 44.02
C SER A 12 17.13 -5.09 42.74
N THR A 13 17.59 -6.34 42.82
CA THR A 13 18.12 -7.09 41.68
C THR A 13 16.95 -7.59 40.83
N ILE A 14 16.57 -6.84 39.80
CA ILE A 14 15.72 -7.35 38.72
C ILE A 14 16.66 -7.84 37.62
N ALA A 15 16.69 -9.15 37.46
CA ALA A 15 17.34 -9.81 36.33
C ALA A 15 16.69 -9.34 35.03
N MET A 16 17.42 -8.56 34.23
CA MET A 16 17.07 -8.29 32.84
C MET A 16 17.55 -9.48 32.00
N GLU A 17 16.60 -10.33 31.59
CA GLU A 17 16.81 -11.25 30.48
C GLU A 17 17.19 -10.44 29.21
N PRO A 18 18.21 -10.85 28.44
CA PRO A 18 18.49 -10.22 27.18
C PRO A 18 17.46 -10.72 26.16
N THR A 19 16.42 -9.92 25.90
CA THR A 19 15.60 -10.10 24.71
C THR A 19 16.48 -9.83 23.49
N MET A 20 17.02 -10.91 22.91
CA MET A 20 17.60 -10.91 21.57
C MET A 20 16.52 -10.47 20.57
N ASN A 21 16.46 -9.17 20.29
CA ASN A 21 15.76 -8.67 19.12
C ASN A 21 16.62 -9.00 17.90
N ASN A 22 16.43 -10.21 17.39
CA ASN A 22 16.81 -10.63 16.06
C ASN A 22 15.91 -9.90 15.06
N HIS A 23 16.22 -8.63 14.76
CA HIS A 23 15.62 -7.93 13.63
C HIS A 23 16.46 -8.22 12.38
N PRO A 24 15.85 -8.72 11.30
CA PRO A 24 16.59 -9.29 10.19
C PRO A 24 17.31 -8.21 9.39
N SER A 25 18.57 -8.49 9.03
CA SER A 25 19.33 -7.75 8.04
C SER A 25 18.55 -7.64 6.72
N GLN A 26 18.88 -6.62 5.93
CA GLN A 26 18.22 -6.25 4.67
C GLN A 26 18.03 -7.40 3.65
N ASN A 27 18.68 -8.54 3.86
CA ASN A 27 18.51 -9.78 3.08
C ASN A 27 17.11 -10.42 3.14
N ASN A 28 16.24 -10.02 4.09
CA ASN A 28 14.88 -10.58 4.21
C ASN A 28 13.79 -9.82 3.43
N ARG A 29 14.07 -8.66 2.81
CA ARG A 29 13.07 -7.94 2.00
C ARG A 29 12.72 -8.66 0.70
N ILE A 30 13.65 -9.42 0.14
CA ILE A 30 13.44 -10.23 -1.08
C ILE A 30 12.48 -11.41 -0.80
N ARG A 31 12.54 -12.01 0.40
CA ARG A 31 11.68 -13.14 0.77
C ARG A 31 10.21 -12.74 0.95
N ALA A 32 9.95 -11.57 1.53
CA ALA A 32 8.59 -11.11 1.81
C ALA A 32 7.83 -10.64 0.55
N ALA A 33 8.53 -10.14 -0.47
CA ALA A 33 7.91 -9.63 -1.69
C ALA A 33 7.38 -10.73 -2.63
N LEU A 34 7.94 -11.95 -2.56
CA LEU A 34 7.67 -13.03 -3.52
C LEU A 34 6.67 -14.09 -3.03
N GLN A 35 6.29 -14.10 -1.74
CA GLN A 35 5.51 -15.21 -1.16
C GLN A 35 3.98 -14.99 -1.05
N ASN A 36 3.43 -13.81 -1.37
CA ASN A 36 2.00 -13.50 -1.16
C ASN A 36 1.17 -13.42 -2.45
N LEU A 37 1.25 -14.43 -3.31
CA LEU A 37 0.28 -14.65 -4.38
C LEU A 37 -0.13 -16.12 -4.40
N LEU A 38 -1.22 -16.46 -3.71
CA LEU A 38 -2.13 -17.58 -3.95
C LEU A 38 -2.96 -17.81 -2.67
N VAL A 39 -4.16 -17.24 -2.58
CA VAL A 39 -5.40 -17.90 -2.09
C VAL A 39 -6.59 -17.02 -2.48
N VAL A 40 -7.39 -17.46 -3.45
CA VAL A 40 -8.81 -17.07 -3.60
C VAL A 40 -9.61 -18.33 -3.88
N SER A 41 -10.52 -18.70 -2.98
CA SER A 41 -11.61 -19.67 -3.24
C SER A 41 -12.64 -19.51 -2.12
N ALA A 42 -13.73 -18.78 -2.37
CA ALA A 42 -15.03 -19.26 -2.85
C ALA A 42 -15.87 -19.99 -1.76
N CYS A 43 -16.89 -19.29 -1.25
CA CYS A 43 -18.07 -19.91 -0.65
C CYS A 43 -19.29 -19.09 -1.04
N ALA A 44 -20.03 -19.58 -2.04
CA ALA A 44 -21.35 -19.10 -2.41
C ALA A 44 -22.37 -20.10 -1.87
N THR A 45 -23.16 -19.71 -0.87
CA THR A 45 -24.35 -20.44 -0.43
C THR A 45 -25.58 -19.71 -0.95
N ALA A 46 -26.26 -20.32 -1.92
CA ALA A 46 -27.55 -19.88 -2.41
C ALA A 46 -28.65 -20.26 -1.40
N LEU A 47 -29.42 -19.27 -0.95
CA LEU A 47 -30.69 -19.47 -0.24
C LEU A 47 -31.82 -19.10 -1.20
N PHE A 48 -32.65 -20.08 -1.55
CA PHE A 48 -33.93 -19.85 -2.22
C PHE A 48 -34.96 -19.37 -1.18
N PRO A 49 -35.76 -18.31 -1.46
CA PRO A 49 -36.87 -17.97 -0.59
C PRO A 49 -38.04 -18.95 -0.80
N MET A 50 -38.54 -19.53 0.30
CA MET A 50 -39.82 -20.23 0.33
C MET A 50 -40.95 -19.24 -0.02
N GLN A 51 -41.76 -19.59 -1.02
CA GLN A 51 -43.03 -18.91 -1.27
C GLN A 51 -44.06 -19.37 -0.23
N VAL A 52 -44.67 -18.41 0.46
CA VAL A 52 -45.81 -18.63 1.35
C VAL A 52 -47.05 -18.88 0.48
N MET A 53 -47.55 -20.11 0.44
CA MET A 53 -48.88 -20.40 -0.10
C MET A 53 -49.92 -20.02 0.96
N ALA A 54 -50.68 -18.95 0.72
CA ALA A 54 -51.80 -18.58 1.58
C ALA A 54 -52.94 -19.60 1.40
N ASN A 55 -53.31 -20.33 2.46
CA ASN A 55 -54.43 -21.27 2.48
C ASN A 55 -55.76 -20.56 2.11
N SER A 56 -56.56 -21.19 1.26
CA SER A 56 -57.90 -20.70 0.87
C SER A 56 -58.97 -20.83 1.97
N GLU A 57 -58.69 -21.61 3.03
CA GLU A 57 -59.64 -21.97 4.08
C GLU A 57 -60.15 -20.80 4.94
N THR A 58 -59.43 -19.67 4.99
CA THR A 58 -59.82 -18.52 5.81
C THR A 58 -60.79 -17.56 5.11
N ARG A 59 -61.04 -17.69 3.80
CA ARG A 59 -61.86 -16.71 3.05
C ARG A 59 -63.37 -16.92 3.15
N THR A 60 -63.86 -18.11 3.51
CA THR A 60 -65.30 -18.42 3.52
C THR A 60 -66.00 -18.17 4.85
N GLN A 61 -65.29 -17.76 5.92
CA GLN A 61 -65.85 -17.60 7.27
C GLN A 61 -67.00 -16.58 7.35
N GLY A 62 -67.10 -15.67 6.39
CA GLY A 62 -68.17 -14.68 6.31
C GLY A 62 -69.47 -15.20 5.68
N TYR A 63 -69.44 -16.33 4.97
CA TYR A 63 -70.56 -16.86 4.18
C TYR A 63 -71.02 -18.22 4.71
N LEU A 64 -72.30 -18.50 4.50
CA LEU A 64 -72.86 -19.81 4.80
C LEU A 64 -72.39 -20.82 3.75
N VAL A 65 -71.86 -21.94 4.23
CA VAL A 65 -71.42 -23.09 3.42
C VAL A 65 -72.20 -24.34 3.81
N ASP A 66 -72.38 -25.26 2.86
CA ASP A 66 -73.01 -26.55 3.10
C ASP A 66 -72.06 -27.55 3.80
N SER A 67 -72.54 -28.78 4.05
CA SER A 67 -71.75 -29.82 4.71
C SER A 67 -70.51 -30.29 3.91
N ARG A 68 -70.39 -29.89 2.65
CA ARG A 68 -69.26 -30.17 1.76
C ARG A 68 -68.32 -28.97 1.65
N GLY A 69 -68.65 -27.84 2.29
CA GLY A 69 -67.87 -26.61 2.25
C GLY A 69 -68.22 -25.70 1.08
N GLU A 70 -69.28 -25.98 0.33
CA GLU A 70 -69.69 -25.18 -0.83
C GLU A 70 -70.60 -24.02 -0.44
N LEU A 71 -70.47 -22.87 -1.12
CA LEU A 71 -71.24 -21.66 -0.81
C LEU A 71 -72.74 -21.87 -1.02
N VAL A 72 -73.52 -21.51 0.00
CA VAL A 72 -74.98 -21.54 -0.09
C VAL A 72 -75.47 -20.24 -0.75
N MET A 73 -76.19 -20.38 -1.86
CA MET A 73 -76.73 -19.26 -2.64
C MET A 73 -78.26 -19.23 -2.62
N SER A 74 -78.83 -18.04 -2.81
CA SER A 74 -80.27 -17.85 -3.06
C SER A 74 -80.64 -18.32 -4.47
N GLY A 75 -81.94 -18.48 -4.74
CA GLY A 75 -82.44 -18.82 -6.09
C GLY A 75 -82.13 -17.78 -7.17
N THR A 76 -81.62 -16.61 -6.81
CA THR A 76 -81.16 -15.56 -7.73
C THR A 76 -79.63 -15.47 -7.81
N GLY A 77 -78.90 -16.43 -7.22
CA GLY A 77 -77.44 -16.51 -7.28
C GLY A 77 -76.69 -15.59 -6.31
N LEU A 78 -77.33 -15.13 -5.23
CA LEU A 78 -76.66 -14.33 -4.19
C LEU A 78 -76.21 -15.22 -3.03
N CYS A 79 -74.97 -15.09 -2.58
CA CYS A 79 -74.48 -15.86 -1.43
C CYS A 79 -75.12 -15.40 -0.12
N TRP A 80 -75.42 -16.35 0.76
CA TRP A 80 -75.91 -16.05 2.10
C TRP A 80 -74.76 -15.68 3.03
N ARG A 81 -74.84 -14.48 3.62
CA ARG A 81 -73.86 -13.97 4.59
C ARG A 81 -74.22 -14.41 6.00
N THR A 82 -73.19 -14.58 6.84
CA THR A 82 -73.36 -14.83 8.27
C THR A 82 -73.75 -13.55 9.02
N GLY A 83 -74.27 -13.68 10.24
CA GLY A 83 -74.73 -12.53 11.04
C GLY A 83 -73.62 -11.59 11.54
N TYR A 84 -72.36 -12.00 11.43
CA TYR A 84 -71.17 -11.22 11.80
C TYR A 84 -70.35 -10.80 10.57
N TRP A 85 -70.90 -10.97 9.36
CA TRP A 85 -70.23 -10.59 8.12
C TRP A 85 -69.91 -9.10 8.09
N THR A 86 -68.70 -8.74 7.63
CA THR A 86 -68.28 -7.37 7.35
C THR A 86 -67.82 -7.22 5.90
N PRO A 87 -67.83 -6.00 5.32
CA PRO A 87 -67.38 -5.76 3.94
C PRO A 87 -65.97 -6.26 3.62
N GLU A 88 -65.09 -6.34 4.62
CA GLU A 88 -63.71 -6.83 4.49
C GLU A 88 -63.64 -8.36 4.29
N MET A 89 -64.71 -9.07 4.65
CA MET A 89 -64.86 -10.51 4.42
C MET A 89 -65.42 -10.82 3.03
N ALA A 90 -65.66 -9.80 2.19
CA ALA A 90 -66.16 -9.99 0.84
C ALA A 90 -65.23 -10.88 0.01
N ILE A 91 -65.80 -11.86 -0.68
CA ILE A 91 -65.09 -12.68 -1.67
C ILE A 91 -65.57 -12.36 -3.08
N GLU A 92 -64.68 -12.48 -4.05
CA GLU A 92 -64.93 -12.08 -5.44
C GLU A 92 -66.13 -12.82 -6.04
N GLU A 93 -66.31 -14.08 -5.67
CA GLU A 93 -67.40 -14.94 -6.14
C GLU A 93 -68.79 -14.48 -5.67
N CYS A 94 -68.89 -13.87 -4.48
CA CYS A 94 -70.16 -13.48 -3.89
C CYS A 94 -70.43 -11.98 -3.97
N ASP A 95 -69.38 -11.17 -3.88
CA ASP A 95 -69.44 -9.72 -3.74
C ASP A 95 -68.37 -9.03 -4.60
N PRO A 96 -68.40 -9.22 -5.94
CA PRO A 96 -67.34 -8.74 -6.85
C PRO A 96 -67.18 -7.22 -6.82
N HIS A 97 -68.23 -6.47 -6.47
CA HIS A 97 -68.18 -5.01 -6.35
C HIS A 97 -67.54 -4.52 -5.05
N LEU A 98 -67.45 -5.38 -4.02
CA LEU A 98 -66.85 -5.04 -2.73
C LEU A 98 -65.39 -5.49 -2.64
N VAL A 99 -65.01 -6.53 -3.38
CA VAL A 99 -63.62 -6.92 -3.56
C VAL A 99 -62.97 -5.95 -4.54
N LYS A 100 -62.55 -4.79 -4.01
CA LYS A 100 -61.55 -3.97 -4.69
C LYS A 100 -60.34 -4.87 -4.87
N GLY A 101 -60.03 -5.20 -6.13
CA GLY A 101 -58.91 -6.07 -6.48
C GLY A 101 -57.72 -5.74 -5.61
N VAL A 102 -57.16 -6.77 -4.97
CA VAL A 102 -55.94 -6.64 -4.18
C VAL A 102 -54.95 -5.94 -5.09
N ALA A 103 -54.74 -4.65 -4.87
CA ALA A 103 -53.66 -3.95 -5.51
C ALA A 103 -52.44 -4.79 -5.15
N GLU A 104 -51.78 -5.33 -6.17
CA GLU A 104 -50.48 -5.97 -6.04
C GLU A 104 -49.70 -5.18 -4.98
N PRO A 105 -49.25 -5.81 -3.88
CA PRO A 105 -48.70 -5.08 -2.75
C PRO A 105 -47.69 -4.12 -3.33
N ALA A 106 -47.97 -2.82 -3.18
CA ALA A 106 -47.19 -1.78 -3.81
C ALA A 106 -45.74 -2.12 -3.46
N GLN A 107 -44.94 -2.44 -4.49
CA GLN A 107 -43.53 -2.74 -4.29
C GLN A 107 -42.97 -1.54 -3.54
N GLU A 108 -42.78 -1.73 -2.23
CA GLU A 108 -42.19 -0.73 -1.38
C GLU A 108 -40.83 -0.52 -2.01
N LYS A 109 -40.63 0.64 -2.67
CA LYS A 109 -39.36 1.00 -3.27
C LYS A 109 -38.33 0.77 -2.18
N THR A 110 -37.59 -0.33 -2.28
CA THR A 110 -36.54 -0.65 -1.33
C THR A 110 -35.66 0.58 -1.28
N ALA A 111 -35.69 1.29 -0.15
CA ALA A 111 -34.86 2.47 0.04
C ALA A 111 -33.43 2.04 -0.31
N ALA A 112 -32.83 2.69 -1.30
CA ALA A 112 -31.50 2.31 -1.78
C ALA A 112 -30.57 2.32 -0.56
N VAL A 113 -30.00 1.16 -0.23
CA VAL A 113 -29.03 1.04 0.85
C VAL A 113 -27.90 2.04 0.52
N PRO A 114 -27.55 2.96 1.43
CA PRO A 114 -26.47 3.89 1.19
C PRO A 114 -25.20 3.14 0.78
N PRO A 115 -24.46 3.64 -0.21
CA PRO A 115 -23.26 2.95 -0.68
C PRO A 115 -22.28 2.77 0.48
N GLU A 116 -21.71 1.56 0.60
CA GLU A 116 -20.68 1.28 1.60
C GLU A 116 -19.43 2.12 1.26
N MET A 117 -19.01 2.95 2.22
CA MET A 117 -17.84 3.82 2.09
C MET A 117 -16.60 3.14 2.70
N ILE A 118 -15.47 3.19 1.99
CA ILE A 118 -14.16 2.75 2.49
C ILE A 118 -13.25 3.94 2.72
N ARG A 119 -12.42 3.86 3.77
CA ARG A 119 -11.34 4.81 4.04
C ARG A 119 -10.05 4.29 3.42
N PHE A 120 -9.50 5.04 2.46
CA PHE A 120 -8.27 4.71 1.77
C PHE A 120 -7.18 5.73 2.15
N CYS A 121 -6.08 5.25 2.70
CA CYS A 121 -4.95 6.06 3.14
C CYS A 121 -3.69 5.63 2.36
N THR A 122 -2.76 6.56 2.16
CA THR A 122 -1.45 6.29 1.59
C THR A 122 -0.39 7.02 2.38
N THR A 123 0.83 6.49 2.34
CA THR A 123 2.03 7.15 2.85
C THR A 123 3.05 7.26 1.73
N LEU A 124 4.03 8.13 1.92
CA LEU A 124 5.23 8.23 1.11
C LEU A 124 6.43 8.36 2.07
N ASP A 125 7.31 7.37 2.00
CA ASP A 125 8.56 7.33 2.73
C ASP A 125 9.70 7.30 1.70
N ILE A 126 10.66 8.21 1.85
CA ILE A 126 11.82 8.30 0.96
C ILE A 126 13.06 8.40 1.82
N GLN A 127 14.09 7.61 1.52
CA GLN A 127 15.41 7.80 2.12
C GLN A 127 16.33 8.56 1.17
N PHE A 128 17.30 9.28 1.74
CA PHE A 128 18.26 10.05 1.00
C PHE A 128 19.68 9.65 1.39
N GLU A 129 20.54 9.65 0.38
CA GLU A 129 21.96 9.60 0.58
C GLU A 129 22.52 10.87 1.25
N ILE A 130 23.76 10.75 1.71
CA ILE A 130 24.47 11.81 2.44
C ILE A 130 24.60 13.04 1.56
N ASP A 131 24.17 14.21 2.07
CA ASP A 131 24.25 15.51 1.36
C ASP A 131 23.49 15.51 0.02
N ARG A 132 22.45 14.69 -0.09
CA ARG A 132 21.57 14.63 -1.28
C ARG A 132 20.14 15.04 -0.94
N TYR A 133 19.49 15.61 -1.95
CA TYR A 133 18.08 15.99 -1.92
C TYR A 133 17.33 15.65 -3.22
N ALA A 134 18.02 15.10 -4.23
CA ALA A 134 17.37 14.60 -5.43
C ALA A 134 16.65 13.28 -5.11
N ILE A 135 15.45 13.10 -5.65
CA ILE A 135 14.69 11.84 -5.55
C ILE A 135 15.45 10.78 -6.36
N GLU A 136 15.72 9.64 -5.74
CA GLU A 136 16.42 8.53 -6.38
C GLU A 136 15.44 7.66 -7.18
N HIS A 137 15.96 6.92 -8.16
CA HIS A 137 15.18 6.12 -9.11
C HIS A 137 14.20 5.17 -8.39
N GLU A 138 14.63 4.58 -7.27
CA GLU A 138 13.83 3.66 -6.48
C GLU A 138 12.53 4.27 -5.92
N TYR A 139 12.49 5.59 -5.74
CA TYR A 139 11.34 6.29 -5.15
C TYR A 139 10.45 6.96 -6.18
N GLU A 140 10.87 7.10 -7.44
CA GLU A 140 10.09 7.79 -8.47
C GLU A 140 8.68 7.20 -8.60
N ALA A 141 8.57 5.89 -8.71
CA ALA A 141 7.30 5.18 -8.81
C ALA A 141 6.38 5.40 -7.59
N SER A 142 6.96 5.57 -6.40
CA SER A 142 6.22 5.86 -5.16
C SER A 142 5.68 7.28 -5.16
N VAL A 143 6.50 8.25 -5.62
CA VAL A 143 6.08 9.66 -5.73
C VAL A 143 5.03 9.84 -6.84
N GLU A 144 5.19 9.16 -7.98
CA GLU A 144 4.20 9.11 -9.06
C GLU A 144 2.85 8.59 -8.55
N ARG A 145 2.88 7.52 -7.74
CA ARG A 145 1.68 6.94 -7.13
C ARG A 145 0.98 7.90 -6.17
N LEU A 146 1.75 8.62 -5.35
CA LEU A 146 1.20 9.69 -4.52
C LEU A 146 0.56 10.79 -5.38
N GLY A 147 1.22 11.20 -6.47
CA GLY A 147 0.65 12.14 -7.44
C GLY A 147 -0.67 11.65 -8.01
N ALA A 148 -0.75 10.40 -8.44
CA ALA A 148 -1.99 9.80 -8.93
C ALA A 148 -3.09 9.71 -7.86
N TYR A 149 -2.72 9.44 -6.60
CA TYR A 149 -3.64 9.48 -5.46
C TYR A 149 -4.22 10.89 -5.24
N LEU A 150 -3.36 11.91 -5.22
CA LEU A 150 -3.78 13.31 -5.06
C LEU A 150 -4.61 13.80 -6.24
N LYS A 151 -4.40 13.28 -7.46
CA LYS A 151 -5.28 13.55 -8.61
C LYS A 151 -6.66 12.92 -8.44
N LYS A 152 -6.71 11.65 -8.02
CA LYS A 152 -7.96 10.92 -7.83
C LYS A 152 -8.83 11.57 -6.75
N TYR A 153 -8.21 12.09 -5.69
CA TYR A 153 -8.91 12.72 -4.56
C TYR A 153 -8.51 14.19 -4.43
N PRO A 154 -9.20 15.12 -5.13
CA PRO A 154 -8.79 16.52 -5.20
C PRO A 154 -8.92 17.31 -3.89
N ALA A 155 -9.69 16.81 -2.93
CA ALA A 155 -9.85 17.43 -1.61
C ALA A 155 -8.70 17.09 -0.63
N THR A 156 -7.91 16.05 -0.93
CA THR A 156 -6.83 15.60 -0.06
C THR A 156 -5.64 16.55 -0.09
N THR A 157 -5.03 16.81 1.06
CA THR A 157 -3.78 17.56 1.18
C THR A 157 -2.63 16.68 1.63
N ALA A 158 -1.39 17.14 1.43
CA ALA A 158 -0.20 16.44 1.88
C ALA A 158 0.83 17.41 2.50
N VAL A 159 1.37 17.02 3.65
CA VAL A 159 2.53 17.64 4.28
C VAL A 159 3.73 16.72 4.08
N ILE A 160 4.79 17.25 3.49
CA ILE A 160 6.05 16.56 3.23
C ILE A 160 7.06 17.05 4.26
N GLU A 161 7.50 16.16 5.14
CA GLU A 161 8.38 16.45 6.27
C GLU A 161 9.79 15.93 5.98
N GLY A 162 10.75 16.84 5.82
CA GLY A 162 12.14 16.51 5.56
C GLY A 162 12.95 16.37 6.85
N HIS A 163 13.82 15.36 6.88
CA HIS A 163 14.69 15.06 8.01
C HIS A 163 16.14 14.81 7.57
N THR A 164 17.07 15.03 8.49
CA THR A 164 18.51 14.73 8.33
C THR A 164 19.01 13.87 9.48
N ASP A 165 20.20 13.28 9.30
CA ASP A 165 20.96 12.71 10.41
C ASP A 165 21.66 13.81 11.21
N GLU A 166 22.39 13.42 12.26
CA GLU A 166 22.99 14.40 13.16
C GLU A 166 24.19 15.18 12.59
N VAL A 167 24.73 14.76 11.44
CA VAL A 167 26.01 15.26 10.93
C VAL A 167 25.83 16.62 10.28
N GLY A 168 26.64 17.60 10.70
CA GLY A 168 26.57 18.98 10.22
C GLY A 168 25.95 19.94 11.23
N THR A 169 25.98 21.24 10.89
CA THR A 169 25.39 22.29 11.73
C THR A 169 23.88 22.25 11.66
N ASP A 170 23.21 22.74 12.69
CA ASP A 170 21.75 22.77 12.78
C ASP A 170 21.14 23.57 11.62
N GLU A 171 21.73 24.72 11.30
CA GLU A 171 21.34 25.58 10.18
C GLU A 171 21.44 24.84 8.83
N TYR A 172 22.58 24.18 8.59
CA TYR A 172 22.78 23.43 7.35
C TYR A 172 21.77 22.27 7.23
N ASN A 173 21.56 21.54 8.32
CA ASN A 173 20.61 20.43 8.35
C ASN A 173 19.17 20.90 8.17
N MET A 174 18.82 22.05 8.72
CA MET A 174 17.52 22.68 8.49
C MET A 174 17.33 22.97 6.99
N GLN A 175 18.30 23.64 6.36
CA GLN A 175 18.25 23.94 4.93
C GLN A 175 18.21 22.67 4.06
N LEU A 176 19.04 21.65 4.35
CA LEU A 176 19.07 20.40 3.60
C LEU A 176 17.75 19.64 3.71
N SER A 177 17.18 19.56 4.91
CA SER A 177 15.88 18.93 5.13
C SER A 177 14.75 19.65 4.39
N GLN A 178 14.76 20.98 4.35
CA GLN A 178 13.81 21.76 3.58
C GLN A 178 13.97 21.53 2.07
N ARG A 179 15.22 21.45 1.57
CA ARG A 179 15.48 21.13 0.15
C ARG A 179 14.93 19.76 -0.23
N ARG A 180 15.09 18.74 0.61
CA ARG A 180 14.50 17.40 0.39
C ARG A 180 12.98 17.46 0.27
N ALA A 181 12.32 18.14 1.22
CA ALA A 181 10.87 18.30 1.20
C ALA A 181 10.39 19.07 -0.04
N ASN A 182 11.12 20.13 -0.41
CA ASN A 182 10.84 20.91 -1.61
C ASN A 182 11.01 20.09 -2.89
N SER A 183 12.02 19.21 -2.98
CA SER A 183 12.23 18.38 -4.18
C SER A 183 11.07 17.41 -4.42
N VAL A 184 10.50 16.82 -3.37
CA VAL A 184 9.29 15.99 -3.48
C VAL A 184 8.07 16.82 -3.87
N MET A 185 7.87 17.97 -3.23
CA MET A 185 6.78 18.89 -3.59
C MET A 185 6.89 19.35 -5.04
N GLU A 186 8.07 19.77 -5.48
CA GLU A 186 8.34 20.21 -6.85
C GLU A 186 8.08 19.10 -7.85
N TYR A 187 8.48 17.86 -7.55
CA TYR A 187 8.15 16.71 -8.38
C TYR A 187 6.64 16.52 -8.54
N LEU A 188 5.88 16.56 -7.44
CA LEU A 188 4.41 16.43 -7.46
C LEU A 188 3.74 17.58 -8.25
N VAL A 189 4.27 18.80 -8.16
CA VAL A 189 3.75 19.95 -8.91
C VAL A 189 4.06 19.82 -10.40
N THR A 190 5.31 19.54 -10.75
CA THR A 190 5.79 19.62 -12.14
C THR A 190 5.45 18.38 -12.96
N HIS A 191 5.63 17.18 -12.40
CA HIS A 191 5.42 15.91 -13.11
C HIS A 191 4.01 15.39 -12.91
N SER A 192 3.43 15.62 -11.72
CA SER A 192 2.07 15.20 -11.41
C SER A 192 1.04 16.33 -11.52
N GLY A 193 1.40 17.58 -11.78
CA GLY A 193 0.40 18.65 -11.96
C GLY A 193 -0.48 18.90 -10.73
N ILE A 194 0.01 18.56 -9.52
CA ILE A 194 -0.73 18.83 -8.29
C ILE A 194 -0.63 20.32 -7.96
N ALA A 195 -1.77 20.93 -7.61
CA ALA A 195 -1.81 22.34 -7.23
C ALA A 195 -0.92 22.59 -5.99
N PRO A 196 0.01 23.58 -6.01
CA PRO A 196 0.89 23.86 -4.88
C PRO A 196 0.15 24.17 -3.57
N SER A 197 -1.06 24.73 -3.64
CA SER A 197 -1.89 25.03 -2.47
C SER A 197 -2.33 23.79 -1.68
N ARG A 198 -2.22 22.59 -2.26
CA ARG A 198 -2.55 21.31 -1.61
C ARG A 198 -1.35 20.65 -0.94
N LEU A 199 -0.17 21.23 -1.11
CA LEU A 199 1.10 20.66 -0.67
C LEU A 199 1.79 21.62 0.30
N LYS A 200 2.38 21.08 1.36
CA LYS A 200 3.23 21.83 2.28
C LYS A 200 4.54 21.09 2.48
N ALA A 201 5.67 21.74 2.23
CA ALA A 201 7.00 21.20 2.49
C ALA A 201 7.58 21.83 3.76
N VAL A 202 8.04 21.01 4.70
CA VAL A 202 8.61 21.46 5.98
C VAL A 202 9.90 20.70 6.27
N GLY A 203 11.00 21.41 6.47
CA GLY A 203 12.24 20.86 7.01
C GLY A 203 12.25 20.88 8.53
N TYR A 204 12.69 19.78 9.16
CA TYR A 204 12.90 19.69 10.61
C TYR A 204 14.37 19.54 11.01
N GLY A 205 15.29 19.54 10.04
CA GLY A 205 16.68 19.21 10.26
C GLY A 205 16.84 17.88 10.99
N LYS A 206 17.71 17.85 12.00
CA LYS A 206 18.02 16.65 12.80
C LYS A 206 17.23 16.55 14.11
N THR A 207 16.20 17.38 14.28
CA THR A 207 15.49 17.53 15.57
C THR A 207 14.52 16.39 15.89
N ARG A 208 14.18 15.56 14.90
CA ARG A 208 13.22 14.45 15.02
C ARG A 208 13.82 13.13 14.47
N PRO A 209 14.85 12.56 15.13
CA PRO A 209 15.42 11.29 14.74
C PRO A 209 14.44 10.15 15.04
N VAL A 210 14.40 9.14 14.16
CA VAL A 210 13.64 7.90 14.33
C VAL A 210 14.54 6.71 14.66
N ALA A 211 15.85 6.88 14.53
CA ALA A 211 16.85 5.85 14.79
C ALA A 211 18.11 6.42 15.44
N ASP A 212 18.97 5.53 15.95
CA ASP A 212 20.22 5.92 16.64
C ASP A 212 21.25 6.50 15.66
N ASN A 213 21.50 7.82 15.77
CA ASN A 213 22.49 8.51 14.97
C ASN A 213 23.94 8.07 15.25
N ARG A 214 24.20 7.29 16.30
CA ARG A 214 25.54 6.75 16.55
C ARG A 214 25.92 5.61 15.59
N THR A 215 24.95 5.06 14.86
CA THR A 215 25.16 3.97 13.90
C THR A 215 24.96 4.46 12.47
N GLU A 216 25.71 3.91 11.50
CA GLU A 216 25.54 4.28 10.09
C GLU A 216 24.14 3.91 9.57
N GLU A 217 23.60 2.77 10.04
CA GLU A 217 22.22 2.35 9.75
C GLU A 217 21.19 3.37 10.25
N GLY A 218 21.29 3.79 11.52
CA GLY A 218 20.36 4.74 12.09
C GLY A 218 20.47 6.12 11.45
N LYS A 219 21.68 6.57 11.09
CA LYS A 219 21.84 7.79 10.27
C LYS A 219 21.14 7.66 8.91
N ARG A 220 21.25 6.51 8.23
CA ARG A 220 20.55 6.26 6.96
C ARG A 220 19.04 6.34 7.12
N GLN A 221 18.51 5.74 8.17
CA GLN A 221 17.08 5.82 8.50
C GLN A 221 16.63 7.26 8.82
N ASN A 222 17.48 8.07 9.44
CA ASN A 222 17.16 9.46 9.77
C ASN A 222 17.20 10.42 8.57
N ARG A 223 17.97 10.12 7.53
CA ARG A 223 17.96 10.88 6.26
C ARG A 223 16.74 10.51 5.43
N ARG A 224 15.59 11.07 5.77
CA ARG A 224 14.31 10.65 5.18
C ARG A 224 13.35 11.80 4.89
N ILE A 225 12.29 11.44 4.18
CA ILE A 225 11.03 12.16 4.13
C ILE A 225 9.98 11.28 4.78
N ASP A 226 9.22 11.87 5.69
CA ASP A 226 7.95 11.34 6.15
C ASP A 226 6.85 12.20 5.52
N SER A 227 5.69 11.61 5.22
CA SER A 227 4.55 12.36 4.70
C SER A 227 3.31 12.14 5.53
N VAL A 228 2.62 13.24 5.81
CA VAL A 228 1.29 13.25 6.44
C VAL A 228 0.30 13.57 5.34
N ILE A 229 -0.48 12.58 4.94
CA ILE A 229 -1.40 12.66 3.81
C ILE A 229 -2.81 12.35 4.31
N ASP A 230 -3.79 13.18 3.97
CA ASP A 230 -5.16 12.91 4.39
C ASP A 230 -5.68 11.63 3.72
N CYS A 231 -6.40 10.82 4.48
CA CYS A 231 -7.11 9.70 3.90
C CYS A 231 -8.29 10.20 3.08
N ALA A 232 -8.57 9.53 1.96
CA ALA A 232 -9.78 9.74 1.18
C ALA A 232 -10.86 8.73 1.56
N MET A 233 -12.12 9.13 1.38
CA MET A 233 -13.25 8.22 1.43
C MET A 233 -13.66 7.90 -0.01
N ASP A 234 -13.86 6.63 -0.33
CA ASP A 234 -14.30 6.17 -1.65
C ASP A 234 -15.44 5.16 -1.50
N VAL A 235 -16.26 5.00 -2.53
CA VAL A 235 -17.31 3.97 -2.55
C VAL A 235 -16.65 2.62 -2.78
N LYS A 236 -16.98 1.62 -1.96
CA LYS A 236 -16.40 0.28 -2.06
C LYS A 236 -16.74 -0.37 -3.40
N GLU A 237 -17.99 -0.20 -3.82
CA GLU A 237 -18.46 -0.69 -5.11
C GLU A 237 -17.85 0.15 -6.24
N GLY A 238 -17.17 -0.52 -7.18
CA GLY A 238 -16.50 0.16 -8.29
C GLY A 238 -15.17 0.82 -7.93
N PHE A 239 -14.62 0.56 -6.72
CA PHE A 239 -13.28 1.01 -6.36
C PHE A 239 -12.25 0.53 -7.38
N LYS A 240 -11.58 1.48 -8.04
CA LYS A 240 -10.46 1.21 -8.94
C LYS A 240 -9.15 1.54 -8.22
N PRO A 241 -8.24 0.56 -8.05
CA PRO A 241 -6.92 0.84 -7.53
C PRO A 241 -6.17 1.74 -8.50
N ILE A 242 -5.28 2.57 -7.96
CA ILE A 242 -4.44 3.44 -8.77
C ILE A 242 -3.40 2.55 -9.47
N PRO A 243 -3.43 2.44 -10.81
CA PRO A 243 -2.39 1.71 -11.52
C PRO A 243 -1.06 2.41 -11.32
N GLY A 244 0.01 1.64 -11.20
CA GLY A 244 1.30 2.21 -10.85
C GLY A 244 2.45 1.37 -11.36
N ARG A 245 3.52 2.08 -11.73
CA ARG A 245 4.85 1.49 -11.80
C ARG A 245 5.22 1.02 -10.39
N ILE A 246 5.92 -0.10 -10.33
CA ILE A 246 6.62 -0.55 -9.13
C ILE A 246 8.08 -0.59 -9.49
N THR A 247 8.88 0.08 -8.66
CA THR A 247 10.34 -0.02 -8.69
C THR A 247 10.76 -0.84 -7.49
N LEU A 248 11.33 -2.02 -7.72
CA LEU A 248 11.85 -2.89 -6.66
C LEU A 248 13.36 -2.76 -6.61
N ALA A 249 13.92 -2.38 -5.45
CA ALA A 249 15.33 -2.58 -5.16
C ALA A 249 15.57 -4.09 -5.01
N ALA A 250 16.21 -4.69 -6.01
CA ALA A 250 16.36 -6.13 -6.11
C ALA A 250 17.61 -6.63 -5.40
N LEU A 251 18.70 -5.87 -5.45
CA LEU A 251 19.99 -6.32 -4.94
C LEU A 251 21.01 -5.17 -4.77
N ASP A 252 21.70 -5.17 -3.63
CA ASP A 252 22.90 -4.37 -3.37
C ASP A 252 24.14 -5.27 -3.44
N MET A 253 24.99 -5.07 -4.44
CA MET A 253 26.19 -5.89 -4.67
C MET A 253 27.46 -5.13 -4.32
N GLU A 254 28.24 -5.62 -3.36
CA GLU A 254 29.53 -5.00 -3.00
C GLU A 254 30.66 -5.42 -3.97
N PHE A 255 31.51 -4.45 -4.33
CA PHE A 255 32.70 -4.66 -5.15
C PHE A 255 33.99 -4.42 -4.39
N ASP A 256 35.01 -5.20 -4.74
CA ASP A 256 36.37 -4.97 -4.27
C ASP A 256 36.95 -3.70 -4.92
N ARG A 257 37.91 -3.10 -4.22
CA ARG A 257 38.54 -1.85 -4.65
C ARG A 257 39.22 -2.04 -6.01
N ASN A 258 38.95 -1.12 -6.94
CA ASN A 258 39.46 -1.13 -8.32
C ASN A 258 39.07 -2.38 -9.12
N ARG A 259 37.98 -3.08 -8.74
CA ARG A 259 37.50 -4.29 -9.42
C ARG A 259 36.07 -4.11 -9.94
N ILE A 260 35.80 -4.84 -11.02
CA ILE A 260 34.48 -4.97 -11.66
C ILE A 260 33.96 -6.42 -11.61
N ASP A 261 34.70 -7.32 -10.96
CA ASP A 261 34.34 -8.74 -10.95
C ASP A 261 33.16 -9.00 -10.03
N ILE A 262 32.14 -9.69 -10.56
CA ILE A 262 30.99 -10.13 -9.78
C ILE A 262 31.41 -11.29 -8.88
N LYS A 263 31.30 -11.10 -7.57
CA LYS A 263 31.62 -12.14 -6.58
C LYS A 263 30.67 -13.34 -6.72
N PRO A 264 31.15 -14.59 -6.61
CA PRO A 264 30.31 -15.78 -6.75
C PRO A 264 29.06 -15.79 -5.86
N ARG A 265 29.13 -15.19 -4.66
CA ARG A 265 28.01 -15.09 -3.71
C ARG A 265 26.77 -14.37 -4.26
N TYR A 266 26.90 -13.52 -5.28
CA TYR A 266 25.77 -12.77 -5.87
C TYR A 266 25.14 -13.47 -7.07
N ARG A 267 25.70 -14.60 -7.55
CA ARG A 267 25.24 -15.24 -8.79
C ARG A 267 23.81 -15.79 -8.68
N ASP A 268 23.46 -16.37 -7.54
CA ASP A 268 22.11 -16.90 -7.31
C ASP A 268 21.05 -15.79 -7.22
N GLU A 269 21.43 -14.62 -6.71
CA GLU A 269 20.54 -13.45 -6.67
C GLU A 269 20.35 -12.86 -8.07
N LEU A 270 21.42 -12.79 -8.86
CA LEU A 270 21.32 -12.38 -10.26
C LEU A 270 20.51 -13.36 -11.11
N ALA A 271 20.57 -14.66 -10.81
CA ALA A 271 19.69 -15.65 -11.44
C ALA A 271 18.21 -15.34 -11.14
N ARG A 272 17.86 -15.04 -9.88
CA ARG A 272 16.49 -14.65 -9.50
C ARG A 272 16.03 -13.36 -10.19
N VAL A 273 16.91 -12.37 -10.33
CA VAL A 273 16.65 -11.15 -11.10
C VAL A 273 16.35 -11.51 -12.57
N ALA A 274 17.15 -12.38 -13.17
CA ALA A 274 16.95 -12.82 -14.54
C ALA A 274 15.63 -13.58 -14.74
N ASP A 275 15.30 -14.49 -13.81
CA ASP A 275 14.04 -15.25 -13.84
C ASP A 275 12.83 -14.31 -13.78
N PHE A 276 12.84 -13.33 -12.87
CA PHE A 276 11.80 -12.30 -12.80
C PHE A 276 11.64 -11.55 -14.13
N LEU A 277 12.75 -11.13 -14.76
CA LEU A 277 12.71 -10.43 -16.04
C LEU A 277 12.20 -11.31 -17.17
N LYS A 278 12.46 -12.62 -17.15
CA LYS A 278 11.93 -13.58 -18.14
C LYS A 278 10.42 -13.79 -17.99
N GLU A 279 9.96 -13.93 -16.75
CA GLU A 279 8.54 -14.12 -16.42
C GLU A 279 7.70 -12.85 -16.67
N ASN A 280 8.35 -11.69 -16.68
CA ASN A 280 7.69 -10.40 -16.89
C ASN A 280 8.28 -9.67 -18.11
N PRO A 281 7.87 -9.99 -19.35
CA PRO A 281 8.46 -9.41 -20.57
C PRO A 281 8.41 -7.88 -20.65
N GLY A 282 7.42 -7.26 -20.00
CA GLY A 282 7.27 -5.80 -19.93
C GLY A 282 8.12 -5.11 -18.86
N ALA A 283 8.81 -5.86 -18.00
CA ALA A 283 9.69 -5.29 -16.98
C ALA A 283 11.03 -4.82 -17.59
N SER A 284 11.70 -3.87 -16.95
CA SER A 284 13.08 -3.48 -17.25
C SER A 284 13.90 -3.42 -15.97
N ALA A 285 15.22 -3.40 -16.11
CA ALA A 285 16.12 -3.21 -14.99
C ALA A 285 17.04 -2.00 -15.22
N THR A 286 17.19 -1.18 -14.19
CA THR A 286 18.20 -0.13 -14.11
C THR A 286 19.31 -0.56 -13.16
N ILE A 287 20.53 -0.62 -13.67
CA ILE A 287 21.71 -1.02 -12.92
C ILE A 287 22.53 0.24 -12.62
N GLU A 288 22.56 0.64 -11.36
CA GLU A 288 23.28 1.82 -10.89
C GLU A 288 24.60 1.40 -10.22
N GLY A 289 25.73 1.86 -10.76
CA GLY A 289 27.03 1.61 -10.20
C GLY A 289 27.55 2.77 -9.36
N HIS A 290 28.23 2.44 -8.26
CA HIS A 290 28.82 3.37 -7.32
C HIS A 290 30.29 3.02 -7.05
N SER A 291 31.07 4.01 -6.62
CA SER A 291 32.48 3.86 -6.33
C SER A 291 32.89 4.53 -5.01
N GLY A 292 34.01 4.09 -4.46
CA GLY A 292 34.61 4.70 -3.28
C GLY A 292 35.17 6.08 -3.60
N LYS A 293 35.39 6.90 -2.57
CA LYS A 293 35.92 8.28 -2.70
C LYS A 293 37.20 8.39 -3.54
N THR A 294 38.05 7.36 -3.49
CA THR A 294 39.35 7.35 -4.17
C THR A 294 39.31 6.69 -5.56
N GLU A 295 38.14 6.29 -6.02
CA GLU A 295 37.96 5.59 -7.30
C GLU A 295 37.34 6.55 -8.34
N GLY A 296 37.79 6.47 -9.58
CA GLY A 296 37.28 7.31 -10.67
C GLY A 296 35.79 7.04 -10.98
N PRO A 297 35.06 8.04 -11.52
CA PRO A 297 33.63 7.89 -11.83
C PRO A 297 33.37 6.80 -12.88
N GLU A 298 34.29 6.61 -13.82
CA GLU A 298 34.17 5.61 -14.88
C GLU A 298 34.09 4.17 -14.35
N LEU A 299 34.79 3.87 -13.24
CA LEU A 299 34.77 2.54 -12.64
C LEU A 299 33.36 2.15 -12.16
N SER A 300 32.58 3.13 -11.67
CA SER A 300 31.21 2.87 -11.23
C SER A 300 30.33 2.42 -12.39
N ARG A 301 30.46 3.07 -13.55
CA ARG A 301 29.76 2.70 -14.78
C ARG A 301 30.18 1.31 -15.26
N GLN A 302 31.47 1.02 -15.25
CA GLN A 302 32.00 -0.30 -15.64
C GLN A 302 31.49 -1.43 -14.73
N ARG A 303 31.32 -1.18 -13.42
CA ARG A 303 30.69 -2.16 -12.51
C ARG A 303 29.25 -2.45 -12.92
N ALA A 304 28.45 -1.42 -13.20
CA ALA A 304 27.09 -1.61 -13.70
C ALA A 304 27.06 -2.35 -15.04
N GLU A 305 27.94 -2.00 -15.99
CA GLU A 305 28.09 -2.71 -17.26
C GLU A 305 28.48 -4.18 -17.10
N SER A 306 29.30 -4.51 -16.10
CA SER A 306 29.67 -5.89 -15.80
C SER A 306 28.45 -6.74 -15.41
N VAL A 307 27.54 -6.17 -14.63
CA VAL A 307 26.29 -6.82 -14.21
C VAL A 307 25.33 -6.95 -15.40
N VAL A 308 25.19 -5.91 -16.22
CA VAL A 308 24.40 -5.99 -17.46
C VAL A 308 24.93 -7.06 -18.40
N SER A 309 26.25 -7.13 -18.57
CA SER A 309 26.90 -8.14 -19.42
C SER A 309 26.67 -9.54 -18.88
N TYR A 310 26.76 -9.72 -17.57
CA TYR A 310 26.48 -11.00 -16.92
C TYR A 310 25.03 -11.43 -17.13
N LEU A 311 24.05 -10.55 -16.88
CA LEU A 311 22.63 -10.83 -17.09
C LEU A 311 22.31 -11.17 -18.57
N ALA A 312 22.91 -10.45 -19.50
CA ALA A 312 22.70 -10.68 -20.93
C ALA A 312 23.35 -11.97 -21.42
N ASN A 313 24.62 -12.22 -21.07
CA ASN A 313 25.40 -13.32 -21.61
C ASN A 313 25.08 -14.66 -20.94
N GLU A 314 24.92 -14.68 -19.61
CA GLU A 314 24.70 -15.92 -18.86
C GLU A 314 23.23 -16.34 -18.84
N PHE A 315 22.30 -15.37 -18.84
CA PHE A 315 20.87 -15.66 -18.72
C PHE A 315 20.04 -15.28 -19.94
N GLY A 316 20.64 -14.66 -20.97
CA GLY A 316 19.93 -14.31 -22.21
C GLY A 316 18.96 -13.14 -22.08
N ILE A 317 19.12 -12.27 -21.07
CA ILE A 317 18.25 -11.09 -20.92
C ILE A 317 18.57 -10.07 -22.03
N ALA A 318 17.54 -9.62 -22.74
CA ALA A 318 17.70 -8.67 -23.84
C ALA A 318 18.31 -7.34 -23.35
N ARG A 319 19.43 -6.91 -23.95
CA ARG A 319 20.13 -5.67 -23.56
C ARG A 319 19.25 -4.42 -23.61
N GLY A 320 18.27 -4.37 -24.52
CA GLY A 320 17.32 -3.25 -24.60
C GLY A 320 16.43 -3.09 -23.36
N ARG A 321 16.39 -4.09 -22.46
CA ARG A 321 15.66 -4.05 -21.19
C ARG A 321 16.53 -3.73 -19.99
N LEU A 322 17.83 -3.53 -20.20
CA LEU A 322 18.83 -3.29 -19.15
C LEU A 322 19.47 -1.92 -19.39
N SER A 323 19.29 -0.98 -18.45
CA SER A 323 19.90 0.34 -18.50
C SER A 323 21.06 0.42 -17.50
N VAL A 324 22.04 1.28 -17.80
CA VAL A 324 23.26 1.47 -17.01
C VAL A 324 23.35 2.91 -16.56
N ALA A 325 23.65 3.11 -15.28
CA ALA A 325 24.03 4.41 -14.72
C ALA A 325 25.28 4.27 -13.85
N GLY A 326 26.11 5.31 -13.82
CA GLY A 326 27.31 5.37 -12.97
C GLY A 326 27.33 6.68 -12.21
N PHE A 327 27.38 6.61 -10.88
CA PHE A 327 27.34 7.77 -9.99
C PHE A 327 28.70 8.07 -9.34
N GLY A 328 29.73 7.27 -9.62
CA GLY A 328 31.03 7.42 -9.00
C GLY A 328 30.94 7.41 -7.48
N HIS A 329 31.69 8.32 -6.85
CA HIS A 329 31.69 8.52 -5.39
C HIS A 329 30.60 9.48 -4.89
N THR A 330 29.75 9.94 -5.81
CA THR A 330 28.49 10.59 -5.43
C THR A 330 27.55 9.50 -4.94
N ARG A 331 26.40 9.89 -4.39
CA ARG A 331 25.40 8.94 -3.97
C ARG A 331 25.90 7.91 -2.93
N ARG A 332 26.25 8.44 -1.75
CA ARG A 332 26.84 7.68 -0.64
C ARG A 332 25.80 7.32 0.41
N ILE A 333 25.76 6.05 0.75
CA ILE A 333 24.88 5.52 1.80
C ILE A 333 25.55 5.55 3.18
N ALA A 334 26.88 5.53 3.22
CA ALA A 334 27.68 5.57 4.43
C ALA A 334 28.80 6.62 4.38
N TYR A 335 29.24 7.11 5.53
CA TYR A 335 30.36 8.04 5.59
C TYR A 335 31.68 7.33 5.30
N ASN A 336 32.58 8.01 4.58
CA ASN A 336 33.90 7.45 4.22
C ASN A 336 34.93 7.49 5.38
N SER A 337 34.47 7.73 6.61
CA SER A 337 35.32 7.81 7.81
C SER A 337 35.82 6.44 8.28
N SER A 338 35.17 5.34 7.86
CA SER A 338 35.56 3.97 8.18
C SER A 338 35.85 3.15 6.92
N THR A 339 36.64 2.08 7.06
CA THR A 339 36.86 1.10 5.99
C THR A 339 35.56 0.43 5.56
N GLU A 340 34.65 0.24 6.50
CA GLU A 340 33.32 -0.33 6.25
C GLU A 340 32.46 0.58 5.39
N GLY A 341 32.30 1.85 5.76
CA GLY A 341 31.52 2.80 4.97
C GLY A 341 32.12 3.04 3.58
N GLN A 342 33.45 2.99 3.46
CA GLN A 342 34.10 2.99 2.15
C GLN A 342 33.77 1.73 1.33
N ARG A 343 33.59 0.56 1.96
CA ARG A 343 33.19 -0.69 1.30
C ARG A 343 31.73 -0.64 0.85
N GLU A 344 30.83 -0.20 1.72
CA GLU A 344 29.41 -0.06 1.41
C GLU A 344 29.15 0.89 0.24
N ASN A 345 29.96 1.95 0.09
CA ASN A 345 29.85 2.87 -1.05
C ASN A 345 30.34 2.27 -2.39
N ARG A 346 31.08 1.14 -2.37
CA ARG A 346 31.49 0.41 -3.59
C ARG A 346 30.46 -0.64 -3.91
N ARG A 347 29.38 -0.21 -4.57
CA ARG A 347 28.23 -1.07 -4.80
C ARG A 347 27.65 -0.96 -6.20
N VAL A 348 26.83 -1.93 -6.55
CA VAL A 348 25.86 -1.83 -7.64
C VAL A 348 24.48 -2.09 -7.06
N ASN A 349 23.53 -1.24 -7.40
CA ASN A 349 22.12 -1.38 -7.06
C ASN A 349 21.36 -1.79 -8.33
N ILE A 350 20.45 -2.75 -8.21
CA ILE A 350 19.58 -3.17 -9.32
C ILE A 350 18.15 -2.79 -8.99
N TYR A 351 17.54 -1.97 -9.83
CA TYR A 351 16.14 -1.57 -9.72
C TYR A 351 15.32 -2.21 -10.83
N LEU A 352 14.24 -2.90 -10.46
CA LEU A 352 13.32 -3.51 -11.40
C LEU A 352 12.09 -2.64 -11.57
N ASP A 353 11.89 -2.12 -12.77
CA ASP A 353 10.72 -1.32 -13.14
C ASP A 353 9.71 -2.21 -13.88
N TYR A 354 8.48 -2.26 -13.40
CA TYR A 354 7.39 -2.92 -14.11
C TYR A 354 6.06 -2.24 -13.84
N ALA A 355 5.17 -2.28 -14.84
CA ALA A 355 3.79 -1.84 -14.69
C ALA A 355 2.97 -2.95 -14.04
N LYS A 356 2.22 -2.62 -12.99
CA LYS A 356 1.29 -3.55 -12.31
C LYS A 356 -0.16 -3.25 -12.68
#